data_AF-A0A1Z2XT99-F1
#
_entry.id   AF-A0A1Z2XT99-F1
#
_cell.length_a   1.000
_cell.length_b   1.000
_cell.length_c   1.000
_cell.angle_alpha   90.00
_cell.angle_beta   90.00
_cell.angle_gamma   90.00
#
_symmetry.space_group_name_H-M   'P 1'
#
loop_
_entity.id
_entity.type
_entity.pdbx_description
1 polymer ?
#
loop_
_entity_poly.entity_id
_entity_poly.type
_entity_poly.pdbx_seq_one_letter_code
_entity_poly.pdbx_strand_id
1 'polypeptide(L)'
;MENMLTVTDVSRSLGLSTRMLRYYEEQGLIESGRAEGYAYRMYDQEAVRRLRQVIVLRRLRIPLREVKLILDDPSAQWAIYVFQQKLSELGTELESLGALREVIGELLGSLKSRYWLPAGDVLLDEDISAVLPALTNSYELEKERARKMENLQKAEENMKLTDVRIVHLPAATVAAARYFGPDPEDHAGLMIADFTREHKLWKTGDVRLYGFNSPNPPPEGGEYGYEFWVTIPDDMDVPEPLEKKRLEGGTYAAHAIKMGDFHEWQWLFKWANESEEYEIAGSGTPEDMYGCLEEHLNFYGHIQETTEGEPEIPQLDLLIPVRKKGG
;
A
#
# COMPACT_ATOMS: atom_id res chain seq x y z
N MET A 1 30.65 8.28 15.26
CA MET A 1 29.66 7.18 15.22
C MET A 1 28.35 7.80 14.80
N GLU A 2 27.95 7.60 13.56
CA GLU A 2 26.64 8.05 13.08
C GLU A 2 25.56 7.35 13.90
N ASN A 3 24.63 8.14 14.43
CA ASN A 3 23.58 7.66 15.32
C ASN A 3 22.48 7.03 14.44
N MET A 4 22.72 5.79 14.03
CA MET A 4 21.80 4.98 13.24
C MET A 4 20.62 4.56 14.10
N LEU A 5 19.42 4.62 13.55
CA LEU A 5 18.17 4.21 14.19
C LEU A 5 17.62 2.97 13.51
N THR A 6 17.12 2.02 14.29
CA THR A 6 16.45 0.85 13.71
C THR A 6 15.14 1.26 13.05
N VAL A 7 14.65 0.44 12.11
CA VAL A 7 13.32 0.62 11.50
C VAL A 7 12.22 0.80 12.56
N THR A 8 12.29 0.07 13.67
CA THR A 8 11.36 0.16 14.79
C THR A 8 11.46 1.49 15.54
N ASP A 9 12.68 2.01 15.76
CA ASP A 9 12.89 3.33 16.39
C ASP A 9 12.34 4.47 15.53
N VAL A 10 12.56 4.40 14.22
CA VAL A 10 12.04 5.38 13.26
C VAL A 10 10.52 5.30 13.17
N SER A 11 9.97 4.09 13.08
CA SER A 11 8.52 3.84 13.07
C SER A 11 7.85 4.45 14.30
N ARG A 12 8.37 4.17 15.50
CA ARG A 12 7.84 4.69 16.76
C ARG A 12 7.99 6.20 16.88
N SER A 13 9.14 6.75 16.49
CA SER A 13 9.40 8.19 16.65
C SER A 13 8.61 9.07 15.67
N LEU A 14 8.30 8.55 14.47
CA LEU A 14 7.57 9.29 13.43
C LEU A 14 6.10 8.88 13.29
N GLY A 15 5.66 7.85 14.03
CA GLY A 15 4.29 7.33 13.94
C GLY A 15 3.97 6.72 12.57
N LEU A 16 4.97 6.14 11.91
CA LEU A 16 4.83 5.47 10.61
C LEU A 16 4.87 3.96 10.81
N SER A 17 4.10 3.20 10.03
CA SER A 17 4.31 1.75 9.97
C SER A 17 5.64 1.43 9.30
N THR A 18 6.27 0.32 9.65
CA THR A 18 7.48 -0.16 8.97
C THR A 18 7.22 -0.45 7.49
N ARG A 19 5.99 -0.87 7.15
CA ARG A 19 5.47 -0.89 5.77
C ARG A 19 5.56 0.45 5.05
N MET A 20 5.21 1.57 5.70
CA MET A 20 5.35 2.90 5.08
C MET A 20 6.82 3.31 4.92
N LEU A 21 7.71 2.89 5.83
CA LEU A 21 9.15 3.14 5.68
C LEU A 21 9.73 2.38 4.48
N ARG A 22 9.40 1.09 4.34
CA ARG A 22 9.74 0.26 3.16
C ARG A 22 9.23 0.89 1.88
N TYR A 23 7.96 1.31 1.87
CA TYR A 23 7.36 1.98 0.72
C TYR A 23 8.10 3.28 0.33
N TYR A 24 8.49 4.13 1.29
CA TYR A 24 9.26 5.33 0.96
C TYR A 24 10.67 5.02 0.47
N GLU A 25 11.30 3.96 0.98
CA GLU A 25 12.58 3.46 0.47
C GLU A 25 12.46 2.97 -0.98
N GLU A 26 11.43 2.18 -1.30
CA GLU A 26 11.16 1.66 -2.66
C GLU A 26 10.85 2.77 -3.67
N GLN A 27 10.13 3.80 -3.26
CA GLN A 27 9.92 5.01 -4.09
C GLN A 27 11.22 5.85 -4.23
N GLY A 28 12.32 5.41 -3.60
CA GLY A 28 13.62 6.07 -3.58
C GLY A 28 13.56 7.44 -2.93
N LEU A 29 12.69 7.61 -1.94
CA LEU A 29 12.61 8.83 -1.14
C LEU A 29 13.59 8.83 0.00
N ILE A 30 14.04 7.65 0.45
CA ILE A 30 15.05 7.46 1.48
C ILE A 30 15.85 6.21 1.15
N GLU A 31 16.97 6.05 1.85
CA GLU A 31 17.79 4.85 1.81
C GLU A 31 17.99 4.36 3.24
N SER A 32 18.01 3.04 3.45
CA SER A 32 18.48 2.43 4.69
C SER A 32 19.89 1.85 4.51
N GLY A 33 20.67 1.88 5.59
CA GLY A 33 21.87 1.09 5.75
C GLY A 33 21.58 -0.23 6.46
N ARG A 34 22.60 -1.09 6.52
CA ARG A 34 22.63 -2.31 7.35
C ARG A 34 23.83 -2.23 8.28
N ALA A 35 23.68 -2.64 9.54
CA ALA A 35 24.81 -2.68 10.47
C ALA A 35 25.64 -3.95 10.24
N GLU A 36 26.96 -3.88 10.41
CA GLU A 36 27.80 -5.10 10.43
C GLU A 36 27.30 -6.06 11.52
N GLY A 37 26.89 -7.27 11.12
CA GLY A 37 26.38 -8.32 12.00
C GLY A 37 24.90 -8.21 12.39
N TYR A 38 24.13 -7.27 11.81
CA TYR A 38 22.68 -7.18 12.00
C TYR A 38 21.94 -7.13 10.65
N ALA A 39 20.98 -8.03 10.46
CA ALA A 39 20.14 -8.09 9.25
C ALA A 39 19.06 -7.00 9.17
N TYR A 40 18.93 -6.16 10.21
CA TYR A 40 17.86 -5.15 10.29
C TYR A 40 18.21 -3.86 9.54
N ARG A 41 17.20 -3.27 8.88
CA ARG A 41 17.29 -1.95 8.26
C ARG A 41 17.56 -0.87 9.31
N MET A 42 18.55 -0.03 9.03
CA MET A 42 18.99 1.06 9.88
C MET A 42 18.96 2.36 9.10
N TYR A 43 18.48 3.42 9.71
CA TYR A 43 18.35 4.74 9.08
C TYR A 43 19.28 5.71 9.78
N ASP A 44 20.09 6.41 8.99
CA ASP A 44 20.91 7.49 9.50
C ASP A 44 20.06 8.74 9.80
N GLN A 45 20.72 9.79 10.30
CA GLN A 45 20.03 11.04 10.62
C GLN A 45 19.52 11.77 9.37
N GLU A 46 20.12 11.55 8.20
CA GLU A 46 19.70 12.20 6.96
C GLU A 46 18.44 11.54 6.40
N ALA A 47 18.35 10.21 6.40
CA ALA A 47 17.16 9.47 6.07
C ALA A 47 15.99 9.84 7.00
N VAL A 48 16.25 9.99 8.31
CA VAL A 48 15.23 10.44 9.28
C VAL A 48 14.80 11.88 9.02
N ARG A 49 15.75 12.77 8.68
CA ARG A 49 15.43 14.15 8.27
C ARG A 49 14.57 14.16 7.02
N ARG A 50 14.92 13.36 6.02
CA ARG A 50 14.21 13.24 4.75
C ARG A 50 12.81 12.66 4.92
N LEU A 51 12.65 11.64 5.77
CA LEU A 51 11.34 11.14 6.20
C LEU A 51 10.44 12.22 6.78
N ARG A 52 10.96 13.09 7.66
CA ARG A 52 10.18 14.21 8.20
C ARG A 52 9.71 15.16 7.10
N GLN A 53 10.54 15.44 6.10
CA GLN A 53 10.17 16.26 4.95
C GLN A 53 9.07 15.59 4.11
N VAL A 54 9.21 14.29 3.83
CA VAL A 54 8.18 13.49 3.13
C VAL A 54 6.85 13.57 3.86
N ILE A 55 6.83 13.35 5.19
CA ILE A 55 5.61 13.41 6.00
C ILE A 55 4.93 14.79 5.88
N VAL A 56 5.70 15.88 5.99
CA VAL A 56 5.17 17.24 5.88
C VAL A 56 4.55 17.47 4.50
N LEU A 57 5.27 17.14 3.42
CA LEU A 57 4.79 17.35 2.06
C LEU A 57 3.55 16.50 1.75
N ARG A 58 3.49 15.27 2.28
CA ARG A 58 2.30 14.41 2.18
C ARG A 58 1.09 14.97 2.92
N ARG A 59 1.29 15.59 4.10
CA ARG A 59 0.21 16.29 4.81
C ARG A 59 -0.30 17.52 4.04
N LEU A 60 0.52 18.11 3.17
CA LEU A 60 0.12 19.16 2.23
C LEU A 60 -0.59 18.61 0.97
N ARG A 61 -0.94 17.32 0.94
CA ARG A 61 -1.59 16.64 -0.19
C ARG A 61 -0.76 16.66 -1.49
N ILE A 62 0.57 16.71 -1.37
CA ILE A 62 1.48 16.64 -2.53
C ILE A 62 1.72 15.16 -2.88
N PRO A 63 1.52 14.72 -4.13
CA PRO A 63 1.77 13.34 -4.56
C PRO A 63 3.23 12.91 -4.34
N LEU A 64 3.49 11.64 -4.01
CA LEU A 64 4.85 11.16 -3.72
C LEU A 64 5.84 11.38 -4.86
N ARG A 65 5.37 11.26 -6.11
CA ARG A 65 6.16 11.59 -7.30
C ARG A 65 6.68 13.04 -7.28
N GLU A 66 5.84 13.99 -6.89
CA GLU A 66 6.25 15.40 -6.75
C GLU A 66 7.12 15.60 -5.51
N VAL A 67 6.84 14.90 -4.41
CA VAL A 67 7.69 14.92 -3.21
C VAL A 67 9.13 14.52 -3.56
N LYS A 68 9.32 13.45 -4.34
CA LYS A 68 10.64 13.02 -4.79
C LYS A 68 11.35 14.13 -5.59
N LEU A 69 10.67 14.68 -6.60
CA LEU A 69 11.22 15.76 -7.41
C LEU A 69 11.57 17.02 -6.59
N ILE A 70 10.78 17.34 -5.56
CA ILE A 70 11.05 18.46 -4.64
C ILE A 70 12.31 18.21 -3.82
N LEU A 71 12.50 16.99 -3.32
CA LEU A 71 13.61 16.65 -2.43
C LEU A 71 14.89 16.28 -3.18
N ASP A 72 14.80 15.95 -4.47
CA ASP A 72 15.94 15.67 -5.35
C ASP A 72 16.42 16.92 -6.10
N ASP A 73 15.64 18.02 -6.16
CA ASP A 73 16.04 19.27 -6.78
C ASP A 73 17.23 19.89 -6.01
N PRO A 74 18.39 20.12 -6.66
CA PRO A 74 19.53 20.78 -6.03
C PRO A 74 19.25 22.26 -5.70
N SER A 75 18.12 22.80 -6.15
CA SER A 75 17.64 24.15 -5.90
C SER A 75 16.24 24.13 -5.27
N ALA A 76 15.75 25.30 -4.84
CA ALA A 76 14.37 25.42 -4.38
C ALA A 76 13.36 25.65 -5.51
N GLN A 77 13.76 25.64 -6.78
CA GLN A 77 12.92 26.10 -7.90
C GLN A 77 11.68 25.22 -8.10
N TRP A 78 11.85 23.91 -8.09
CA TRP A 78 10.73 22.98 -8.25
C TRP A 78 9.77 23.03 -7.07
N ALA A 79 10.30 23.13 -5.84
CA ALA A 79 9.51 23.34 -4.64
C ALA A 79 8.68 24.62 -4.70
N ILE A 80 9.29 25.74 -5.13
CA ILE A 80 8.61 27.02 -5.31
C ILE A 80 7.48 26.89 -6.33
N TYR A 81 7.74 26.24 -7.47
CA TYR A 81 6.73 26.01 -8.50
C TYR A 81 5.53 25.21 -7.96
N VAL A 82 5.77 24.05 -7.33
CA VAL A 82 4.71 23.21 -6.76
C VAL A 82 3.92 23.97 -5.69
N PHE A 83 4.60 24.71 -4.82
CA PHE A 83 3.92 25.48 -3.77
C PHE A 83 3.12 26.66 -4.33
N GLN A 84 3.59 27.31 -5.40
CA GLN A 84 2.81 28.34 -6.10
C GLN A 84 1.53 27.76 -6.72
N GLN A 85 1.62 26.57 -7.33
CA GLN A 85 0.43 25.85 -7.83
C GLN A 85 -0.53 25.52 -6.69
N LYS A 86 -0.03 24.97 -5.58
CA LYS A 86 -0.87 24.64 -4.40
C LYS A 86 -1.50 25.88 -3.76
N LEU A 87 -0.77 26.99 -3.66
CA LEU A 87 -1.30 28.25 -3.17
C LEU A 87 -2.38 28.80 -4.10
N SER A 88 -2.20 28.69 -5.42
CA SER A 88 -3.22 29.09 -6.38
C SER A 88 -4.47 28.21 -6.28
N GLU A 89 -4.31 26.88 -6.16
CA GLU A 89 -5.41 25.93 -5.98
C GLU A 89 -6.23 26.25 -4.72
N LEU A 90 -5.55 26.45 -3.59
CA LEU A 90 -6.14 26.83 -2.31
C LEU A 90 -6.79 28.22 -2.37
N GLY A 91 -6.17 29.20 -3.05
CA GLY A 91 -6.72 30.53 -3.23
C GLY A 91 -8.07 30.47 -3.95
N THR A 92 -8.13 29.71 -5.04
CA THR A 92 -9.38 29.51 -5.78
C THR A 92 -10.41 28.70 -4.97
N GLU A 93 -9.99 27.76 -4.11
CA GLU A 93 -10.90 27.08 -3.16
C GLU A 93 -11.48 28.04 -2.12
N LEU A 94 -10.65 28.92 -1.56
CA LEU A 94 -11.08 29.96 -0.63
C LEU A 94 -12.05 30.96 -1.28
N GLU A 95 -11.82 31.32 -2.55
CA GLU A 95 -12.74 32.17 -3.32
C GLU A 95 -14.11 31.48 -3.50
N SER A 96 -14.12 30.19 -3.88
CA SER A 96 -15.36 29.41 -4.02
C SER A 96 -16.12 29.30 -2.69
N LEU A 97 -15.42 28.94 -1.62
CA LEU A 97 -16.00 28.88 -0.27
C LEU A 97 -16.47 30.25 0.22
N GLY A 98 -15.76 31.32 -0.14
CA GLY A 98 -16.14 32.70 0.13
C GLY A 98 -17.44 33.07 -0.56
N ALA A 99 -17.58 32.76 -1.85
CA ALA A 99 -18.80 32.99 -2.63
C ALA A 99 -19.98 32.19 -2.05
N LEU A 100 -19.77 30.91 -1.69
CA LEU A 100 -20.80 30.10 -1.06
C LEU A 100 -21.26 30.70 0.28
N ARG A 101 -20.31 31.17 1.09
CA ARG A 101 -20.60 31.83 2.37
C ARG A 101 -21.41 33.11 2.17
N GLU A 102 -21.09 33.91 1.16
CA GLU A 102 -21.85 35.13 0.81
C GLU A 102 -23.28 34.79 0.42
N VAL A 103 -23.47 33.80 -0.46
CA VAL A 103 -24.80 33.29 -0.85
C VAL A 103 -25.60 32.82 0.37
N ILE A 104 -25.02 32.00 1.23
CA ILE A 104 -25.69 31.55 2.47
C ILE A 104 -26.04 32.75 3.36
N GLY A 105 -25.15 33.75 3.44
CA GLY A 105 -25.37 34.99 4.18
C GLY A 105 -26.55 35.80 3.66
N GLU A 106 -26.66 35.96 2.34
CA GLU A 106 -27.78 36.66 1.68
C GLU A 106 -29.10 35.94 1.92
N LEU A 107 -29.15 34.62 1.69
CA LEU A 107 -30.35 33.81 1.94
C LEU A 107 -30.78 33.89 3.42
N LEU A 108 -29.82 33.83 4.34
CA LEU A 108 -30.09 33.99 5.77
C LEU A 108 -30.63 35.40 6.09
N GLY A 109 -30.12 36.44 5.44
CA GLY A 109 -30.63 37.81 5.54
C GLY A 109 -32.08 37.93 5.07
N SER A 110 -32.40 37.35 3.92
CA SER A 110 -33.76 37.29 3.39
C SER A 110 -34.71 36.54 4.33
N LEU A 111 -34.27 35.41 4.90
CA LEU A 111 -35.03 34.67 5.91
C LEU A 111 -35.24 35.46 7.20
N LYS A 112 -34.22 36.16 7.71
CA LYS A 112 -34.33 36.97 8.93
C LYS A 112 -35.26 38.17 8.77
N SER A 113 -35.32 38.79 7.59
CA SER A 113 -36.18 39.96 7.34
C SER A 113 -37.67 39.61 7.23
N ARG A 114 -37.99 38.34 6.96
CA ARG A 114 -39.36 37.84 6.72
C ARG A 114 -39.65 36.54 7.48
N TYR A 115 -39.08 36.37 8.68
CA TYR A 115 -39.08 35.10 9.42
C TYR A 115 -40.47 34.58 9.83
N TRP A 116 -41.52 35.40 9.72
CA TRP A 116 -42.92 35.04 9.99
C TRP A 116 -43.65 34.43 8.79
N LEU A 117 -43.01 34.32 7.62
CA LEU A 117 -43.54 33.65 6.43
C LEU A 117 -42.90 32.26 6.25
N PRO A 118 -43.57 31.31 5.58
CA PRO A 118 -42.95 30.05 5.18
C PRO A 118 -41.69 30.28 4.34
N ALA A 119 -40.63 29.49 4.54
CA ALA A 119 -39.34 29.69 3.88
C ALA A 119 -39.43 29.71 2.34
N GLY A 120 -40.33 28.91 1.74
CA GLY A 120 -40.57 28.90 0.29
C GLY A 120 -41.20 30.20 -0.24
N ASP A 121 -41.90 30.95 0.60
CA ASP A 121 -42.49 32.26 0.25
C ASP A 121 -41.49 33.42 0.50
N VAL A 122 -40.43 33.16 1.27
CA VAL A 122 -39.36 34.12 1.55
C VAL A 122 -38.22 34.02 0.54
N LEU A 123 -37.88 32.81 0.12
CA LEU A 123 -36.89 32.52 -0.92
C LEU A 123 -37.54 32.55 -2.31
N LEU A 124 -38.02 33.73 -2.72
CA LEU A 124 -38.66 33.92 -4.02
C LEU A 124 -37.65 33.79 -5.17
N ASP A 125 -38.16 33.69 -6.41
CA ASP A 125 -37.35 33.58 -7.62
C ASP A 125 -36.30 34.70 -7.76
N GLU A 126 -36.58 35.92 -7.29
CA GLU A 126 -35.61 37.03 -7.34
C GLU A 126 -34.44 36.83 -6.36
N ASP A 127 -34.71 36.36 -5.13
CA ASP A 127 -33.69 36.05 -4.11
C ASP A 127 -32.81 34.88 -4.58
N ILE A 128 -33.42 33.86 -5.20
CA ILE A 128 -32.71 32.68 -5.74
C ILE A 128 -31.94 33.03 -7.03
N SER A 129 -32.53 33.84 -7.91
CA SER A 129 -31.91 34.29 -9.17
C SER A 129 -30.69 35.17 -8.94
N ALA A 130 -30.68 35.97 -7.88
CA ALA A 130 -29.52 36.78 -7.50
C ALA A 130 -28.28 35.94 -7.14
N VAL A 131 -28.48 34.76 -6.51
CA VAL A 131 -27.38 33.90 -6.04
C VAL A 131 -27.03 32.74 -6.98
N LEU A 132 -27.93 32.40 -7.91
CA LEU A 132 -27.78 31.33 -8.91
C LEU A 132 -26.48 31.42 -9.73
N PRO A 133 -26.05 32.59 -10.23
CA PRO A 133 -24.79 32.71 -10.99
C PRO A 133 -23.55 32.36 -10.16
N ALA A 134 -23.51 32.76 -8.88
CA ALA A 134 -22.41 32.47 -7.98
C ALA A 134 -22.31 30.96 -7.66
N LEU A 135 -23.47 30.31 -7.45
CA LEU A 135 -23.57 28.86 -7.23
C LEU A 135 -23.23 28.04 -8.48
N THR A 136 -23.59 28.53 -9.68
CA THR A 136 -23.33 27.82 -10.93
C THR A 136 -21.83 27.79 -11.24
N ASN A 137 -21.14 28.91 -11.03
CA ASN A 137 -19.68 28.99 -11.22
C ASN A 137 -18.91 28.15 -10.20
N SER A 138 -19.32 28.15 -8.92
CA SER A 138 -18.67 27.32 -7.90
C SER A 138 -18.88 25.83 -8.17
N TYR A 139 -20.08 25.43 -8.59
CA TYR A 139 -20.41 24.05 -8.92
C TYR A 139 -19.65 23.53 -10.16
N GLU A 140 -19.58 24.30 -11.24
CA GLU A 140 -18.83 23.88 -12.44
C GLU A 140 -17.31 23.81 -12.15
N LEU A 141 -16.78 24.69 -11.31
CA LEU A 141 -15.38 24.64 -10.88
C LEU A 141 -15.08 23.43 -9.99
N GLU A 142 -15.97 23.11 -9.05
CA GLU A 142 -15.88 21.89 -8.23
C GLU A 142 -15.98 20.62 -9.08
N LYS A 143 -16.87 20.61 -10.07
CA LYS A 143 -17.07 19.48 -10.99
C LYS A 143 -15.88 19.28 -11.92
N GLU A 144 -15.27 20.36 -12.41
CA GLU A 144 -14.06 20.29 -13.23
C GLU A 144 -12.85 19.81 -12.40
N ARG A 145 -12.73 20.24 -11.14
CA ARG A 145 -11.73 19.75 -10.17
C ARG A 145 -11.95 18.28 -9.80
N ALA A 146 -13.18 17.89 -9.50
CA ALA A 146 -13.56 16.51 -9.22
C ALA A 146 -13.21 15.63 -10.43
N ARG A 147 -13.54 16.05 -11.66
CA ARG A 147 -13.12 15.37 -12.89
C ARG A 147 -11.61 15.30 -13.05
N LYS A 148 -10.86 16.35 -12.69
CA LYS A 148 -9.40 16.36 -12.85
C LYS A 148 -8.71 15.46 -11.83
N MET A 149 -9.16 15.46 -10.58
CA MET A 149 -8.72 14.50 -9.55
C MET A 149 -9.14 13.08 -9.88
N GLU A 150 -10.38 12.88 -10.32
CA GLU A 150 -10.90 11.59 -10.77
C GLU A 150 -10.15 11.11 -12.01
N ASN A 151 -9.73 11.98 -12.92
CA ASN A 151 -8.91 11.60 -14.08
C ASN A 151 -7.45 11.30 -13.70
N LEU A 152 -6.89 11.96 -12.68
CA LEU A 152 -5.56 11.63 -12.14
C LEU A 152 -5.59 10.30 -11.39
N GLN A 153 -6.61 10.07 -10.56
CA GLN A 153 -6.86 8.79 -9.88
C GLN A 153 -7.19 7.69 -10.88
N LYS A 154 -8.05 7.94 -11.88
CA LYS A 154 -8.32 7.00 -12.97
C LYS A 154 -7.13 6.77 -13.88
N ALA A 155 -6.20 7.71 -14.04
CA ALA A 155 -4.98 7.47 -14.79
C ALA A 155 -4.04 6.52 -14.02
N GLU A 156 -4.06 6.56 -12.69
CA GLU A 156 -3.40 5.57 -11.82
C GLU A 156 -4.18 4.23 -11.76
N GLU A 157 -5.53 4.25 -11.76
CA GLU A 157 -6.39 3.06 -11.68
C GLU A 157 -6.69 2.37 -13.01
N ASN A 158 -6.54 3.05 -14.16
CA ASN A 158 -6.75 2.48 -15.51
C ASN A 158 -5.49 1.86 -16.12
N MET A 159 -4.44 1.64 -15.32
CA MET A 159 -3.50 0.58 -15.66
C MET A 159 -4.25 -0.75 -15.55
N LYS A 160 -4.88 -1.17 -16.64
CA LYS A 160 -5.50 -2.49 -16.74
C LYS A 160 -4.36 -3.51 -16.61
N LEU A 161 -4.39 -4.34 -15.57
CA LEU A 161 -3.50 -5.49 -15.51
C LEU A 161 -3.69 -6.31 -16.79
N THR A 162 -2.63 -6.46 -17.57
CA THR A 162 -2.67 -7.19 -18.85
C THR A 162 -1.93 -8.52 -18.78
N ASP A 163 -1.29 -8.78 -17.65
CA ASP A 163 -0.29 -9.82 -17.41
C ASP A 163 -0.69 -10.79 -16.29
N VAL A 164 -2.00 -10.94 -16.05
CA VAL A 164 -2.51 -11.99 -15.15
C VAL A 164 -2.36 -13.35 -15.79
N ARG A 165 -1.66 -14.25 -15.10
CA ARG A 165 -1.47 -15.65 -15.50
C ARG A 165 -2.36 -16.55 -14.65
N ILE A 166 -2.94 -17.57 -15.25
CA ILE A 166 -3.59 -18.65 -14.49
C ILE A 166 -2.54 -19.72 -14.23
N VAL A 167 -2.21 -19.94 -12.97
CA VAL A 167 -1.20 -20.91 -12.54
C VAL A 167 -1.85 -21.99 -11.68
N HIS A 168 -1.31 -23.20 -11.75
CA HIS A 168 -1.71 -24.29 -10.87
C HIS A 168 -0.56 -24.59 -9.92
N LEU A 169 -0.81 -24.46 -8.63
CA LEU A 169 0.11 -24.86 -7.59
C LEU A 169 -0.17 -26.32 -7.20
N PRO A 170 0.82 -27.22 -7.25
CA PRO A 170 0.65 -28.56 -6.72
C PRO A 170 0.54 -28.52 -5.19
N ALA A 171 -0.15 -29.50 -4.62
CA ALA A 171 -0.09 -29.72 -3.19
C ALA A 171 1.35 -30.03 -2.77
N ALA A 172 1.78 -29.49 -1.62
CA ALA A 172 3.13 -29.67 -1.12
C ALA A 172 3.17 -29.68 0.41
N THR A 173 4.13 -30.41 0.96
CA THR A 173 4.48 -30.28 2.37
C THR A 173 5.36 -29.05 2.55
N VAL A 174 5.09 -28.25 3.59
CA VAL A 174 5.80 -27.00 3.85
C VAL A 174 6.29 -26.95 5.29
N ALA A 175 7.46 -26.36 5.51
CA ALA A 175 7.83 -25.84 6.82
C ALA A 175 7.30 -24.41 6.92
N ALA A 176 6.60 -24.12 8.02
CA ALA A 176 5.93 -22.86 8.26
C ALA A 176 6.60 -22.12 9.42
N ALA A 177 7.05 -20.89 9.16
CA ALA A 177 7.54 -19.97 10.18
C ALA A 177 6.51 -18.86 10.36
N ARG A 178 6.01 -18.69 11.58
CA ARG A 178 5.02 -17.65 11.92
C ARG A 178 5.55 -16.75 13.03
N TYR A 179 5.32 -15.46 12.90
CA TYR A 179 5.56 -14.50 13.97
C TYR A 179 4.37 -13.55 14.12
N PHE A 180 4.04 -13.21 15.37
CA PHE A 180 3.05 -12.18 15.72
C PHE A 180 3.73 -11.15 16.61
N GLY A 181 3.64 -9.87 16.23
CA GLY A 181 4.27 -8.79 16.96
C GLY A 181 4.82 -7.71 16.03
N PRO A 182 5.84 -6.96 16.47
CA PRO A 182 6.49 -5.96 15.62
C PRO A 182 7.30 -6.64 14.51
N ASP A 183 7.21 -6.08 13.30
CA ASP A 183 8.00 -6.51 12.13
C ASP A 183 7.93 -8.02 11.86
N PRO A 184 6.72 -8.59 11.72
CA PRO A 184 6.55 -10.03 11.67
C PRO A 184 7.12 -10.68 10.40
N GLU A 185 7.20 -9.94 9.28
CA GLU A 185 7.89 -10.42 8.08
C GLU A 185 9.36 -10.70 8.38
N ASP A 186 10.05 -9.73 9.00
CA ASP A 186 11.49 -9.83 9.27
C ASP A 186 11.80 -10.97 10.26
N HIS A 187 10.93 -11.22 11.24
CA HIS A 187 11.15 -12.31 12.20
C HIS A 187 10.86 -13.68 11.58
N ALA A 188 9.75 -13.82 10.85
CA ALA A 188 9.38 -15.07 10.20
C ALA A 188 10.32 -15.40 9.03
N GLY A 189 10.76 -14.40 8.27
CA GLY A 189 11.66 -14.53 7.13
C GLY A 189 13.06 -14.94 7.56
N LEU A 190 13.58 -14.40 8.68
CA LEU A 190 14.83 -14.89 9.26
C LEU A 190 14.75 -16.38 9.64
N MET A 191 13.68 -16.78 10.33
CA MET A 191 13.47 -18.18 10.71
C MET A 191 13.45 -19.12 9.49
N ILE A 192 12.74 -18.73 8.42
CA ILE A 192 12.62 -19.56 7.22
C ILE A 192 13.93 -19.59 6.42
N ALA A 193 14.66 -18.48 6.35
CA ALA A 193 15.94 -18.39 5.66
C ALA A 193 17.02 -19.23 6.35
N ASP A 194 17.11 -19.15 7.69
CA ASP A 194 18.04 -19.96 8.48
C ASP A 194 17.75 -21.45 8.33
N PHE A 195 16.49 -21.86 8.48
CA PHE A 195 16.07 -23.25 8.28
C PHE A 195 16.42 -23.76 6.88
N THR A 196 16.13 -22.96 5.85
CA THR A 196 16.42 -23.30 4.44
C THR A 196 17.92 -23.50 4.21
N ARG A 197 18.77 -22.63 4.80
CA ARG A 197 20.23 -22.70 4.68
C ARG A 197 20.83 -23.88 5.44
N GLU A 198 20.39 -24.10 6.68
CA GLU A 198 20.86 -25.20 7.52
C GLU A 198 20.63 -26.56 6.83
N HIS A 199 19.43 -26.75 6.27
CA HIS A 199 19.03 -28.00 5.62
C HIS A 199 19.41 -28.05 4.13
N LYS A 200 19.94 -26.95 3.58
CA LYS A 200 20.32 -26.82 2.16
C LYS A 200 19.19 -27.27 1.23
N LEU A 201 17.98 -26.76 1.45
CA LEU A 201 16.77 -27.24 0.74
C LEU A 201 16.91 -27.14 -0.79
N TRP A 202 17.76 -26.24 -1.31
CA TRP A 202 18.08 -26.18 -2.75
C TRP A 202 18.73 -27.47 -3.30
N LYS A 203 19.08 -28.44 -2.47
CA LYS A 203 19.52 -29.78 -2.90
C LYS A 203 18.38 -30.79 -3.01
N THR A 204 17.19 -30.49 -2.48
CA THR A 204 16.06 -31.43 -2.44
C THR A 204 15.14 -31.30 -3.65
N GLY A 205 15.23 -30.23 -4.44
CA GLY A 205 14.41 -30.00 -5.63
C GLY A 205 13.96 -28.55 -5.77
N ASP A 206 12.76 -28.34 -6.33
CA ASP A 206 12.11 -27.03 -6.48
C ASP A 206 11.71 -26.48 -5.10
N VAL A 207 12.53 -25.58 -4.57
CA VAL A 207 12.24 -24.84 -3.33
C VAL A 207 11.45 -23.59 -3.68
N ARG A 208 10.22 -23.52 -3.18
CA ARG A 208 9.34 -22.37 -3.33
C ARG A 208 9.05 -21.78 -1.96
N LEU A 209 8.98 -20.46 -1.90
CA LEU A 209 8.67 -19.70 -0.69
C LEU A 209 7.39 -18.90 -0.92
N TYR A 210 6.46 -19.04 0.00
CA TYR A 210 5.21 -18.29 0.02
C TYR A 210 5.13 -17.49 1.31
N GLY A 211 4.67 -16.25 1.23
CA GLY A 211 4.40 -15.38 2.37
C GLY A 211 2.95 -14.90 2.37
N PHE A 212 2.39 -14.64 3.55
CA PHE A 212 1.09 -13.99 3.70
C PHE A 212 0.91 -13.48 5.13
N ASN A 213 0.05 -12.48 5.31
CA ASN A 213 -0.30 -12.00 6.64
C ASN A 213 -1.12 -13.06 7.39
N SER A 214 -0.73 -13.36 8.62
CA SER A 214 -1.53 -14.20 9.51
C SER A 214 -1.31 -13.90 11.01
N PRO A 215 -2.21 -13.17 11.68
CA PRO A 215 -3.41 -12.51 11.14
C PRO A 215 -3.08 -11.21 10.39
N ASN A 216 -4.02 -10.76 9.58
CA ASN A 216 -3.97 -9.45 8.91
C ASN A 216 -3.81 -8.28 9.89
N PRO A 217 -3.17 -7.18 9.45
CA PRO A 217 -3.05 -5.99 10.28
C PRO A 217 -4.41 -5.35 10.58
N PRO A 218 -4.63 -4.88 11.82
CA PRO A 218 -5.88 -4.23 12.18
C PRO A 218 -6.05 -2.88 11.44
N PRO A 219 -7.29 -2.46 11.13
CA PRO A 219 -7.55 -1.22 10.40
C PRO A 219 -6.98 0.03 11.09
N GLU A 220 -7.02 0.06 12.42
CA GLU A 220 -6.46 1.12 13.26
C GLU A 220 -4.93 1.12 13.37
N GLY A 221 -4.26 0.12 12.79
CA GLY A 221 -2.83 -0.14 12.98
C GLY A 221 -2.54 -0.82 14.32
N GLY A 222 -1.41 -1.51 14.42
CA GLY A 222 -1.05 -2.30 15.59
C GLY A 222 -0.19 -3.52 15.24
N GLU A 223 -0.01 -4.41 16.22
CA GLU A 223 0.65 -5.70 16.00
C GLU A 223 -0.20 -6.57 15.07
N TYR A 224 0.50 -7.30 14.21
CA TYR A 224 -0.08 -8.23 13.25
C TYR A 224 0.85 -9.43 13.12
N GLY A 225 0.44 -10.42 12.33
CA GLY A 225 1.29 -11.57 12.09
C GLY A 225 1.60 -11.76 10.62
N TYR A 226 2.67 -12.48 10.38
CA TYR A 226 3.09 -12.90 9.05
C TYR A 226 3.60 -14.33 9.14
N GLU A 227 3.33 -15.09 8.08
CA GLU A 227 3.69 -16.49 8.00
C GLU A 227 4.37 -16.78 6.65
N PHE A 228 5.50 -17.47 6.71
CA PHE A 228 6.24 -17.96 5.55
C PHE A 228 6.16 -19.48 5.47
N TRP A 229 5.86 -19.99 4.28
CA TRP A 229 5.86 -21.40 3.94
C TRP A 229 6.94 -21.70 2.91
N VAL A 230 7.91 -22.53 3.27
CA VAL A 230 8.90 -23.08 2.33
C VAL A 230 8.58 -24.54 2.03
N THR A 231 8.58 -24.94 0.76
CA THR A 231 8.35 -26.33 0.37
C THR A 231 9.47 -27.25 0.83
N ILE A 232 9.11 -28.40 1.40
CA ILE A 232 10.04 -29.42 1.93
C ILE A 232 9.63 -30.83 1.46
N PRO A 233 10.55 -31.82 1.49
CA PRO A 233 10.20 -33.22 1.33
C PRO A 233 9.17 -33.70 2.37
N ASP A 234 8.29 -34.62 1.97
CA ASP A 234 7.22 -35.16 2.83
C ASP A 234 7.75 -35.86 4.10
N ASP A 235 8.96 -36.42 4.05
CA ASP A 235 9.61 -37.15 5.13
C ASP A 235 10.56 -36.30 5.98
N MET A 236 10.74 -35.01 5.65
CA MET A 236 11.60 -34.10 6.40
C MET A 236 10.97 -33.71 7.75
N ASP A 237 11.76 -33.76 8.82
CA ASP A 237 11.38 -33.24 10.14
C ASP A 237 11.50 -31.71 10.17
N VAL A 238 10.58 -31.05 10.87
CA VAL A 238 10.56 -29.59 11.05
C VAL A 238 10.70 -29.30 12.54
N PRO A 239 11.81 -28.71 13.00
CA PRO A 239 12.02 -28.42 14.41
C PRO A 239 11.25 -27.16 14.84
N GLU A 240 10.93 -27.07 16.13
CA GLU A 240 10.44 -25.82 16.74
C GLU A 240 11.47 -24.69 16.55
N PRO A 241 11.02 -23.43 16.35
CA PRO A 241 9.63 -22.96 16.42
C PRO A 241 8.84 -23.09 15.10
N LEU A 242 9.39 -23.74 14.07
CA LEU A 242 8.68 -23.94 12.80
C LEU A 242 7.66 -25.09 12.93
N GLU A 243 6.64 -25.06 12.10
CA GLU A 243 5.58 -26.08 12.05
C GLU A 243 5.56 -26.78 10.69
N LYS A 244 5.38 -28.10 10.67
CA LYS A 244 5.14 -28.85 9.44
C LYS A 244 3.66 -28.72 9.04
N LYS A 245 3.39 -28.16 7.86
CA LYS A 245 2.03 -27.95 7.33
C LYS A 245 1.87 -28.53 5.94
N ARG A 246 0.63 -28.51 5.45
CA ARG A 246 0.25 -28.92 4.10
C ARG A 246 -0.28 -27.71 3.33
N LEU A 247 0.36 -27.39 2.21
CA LEU A 247 -0.23 -26.56 1.17
C LEU A 247 -1.09 -27.47 0.30
N GLU A 248 -2.40 -27.23 0.26
CA GLU A 248 -3.34 -28.02 -0.55
C GLU A 248 -3.16 -27.78 -2.06
N GLY A 249 -2.53 -26.68 -2.43
CA GLY A 249 -2.39 -26.25 -3.83
C GLY A 249 -3.72 -25.77 -4.40
N GLY A 250 -3.81 -25.68 -5.72
CA GLY A 250 -5.01 -25.19 -6.40
C GLY A 250 -4.71 -24.31 -7.60
N THR A 251 -5.76 -23.71 -8.13
CA THR A 251 -5.65 -22.77 -9.27
C THR A 251 -5.62 -21.34 -8.73
N TYR A 252 -4.67 -20.55 -9.20
CA TYR A 252 -4.45 -19.18 -8.77
C TYR A 252 -4.38 -18.24 -9.97
N ALA A 253 -4.93 -17.04 -9.82
CA ALA A 253 -4.60 -15.90 -10.65
C ALA A 253 -3.31 -15.28 -10.11
N ALA A 254 -2.28 -15.24 -10.93
CA ALA A 254 -0.95 -14.78 -10.59
C ALA A 254 -0.62 -13.47 -11.31
N HIS A 255 -0.09 -12.51 -10.55
CA HIS A 255 0.44 -11.25 -11.08
C HIS A 255 1.82 -10.97 -10.52
N ALA A 256 2.79 -10.76 -11.41
CA ALA A 256 4.17 -10.53 -11.00
C ALA A 256 4.37 -9.04 -10.70
N ILE A 257 4.79 -8.72 -9.48
CA ILE A 257 5.12 -7.36 -9.07
C ILE A 257 6.60 -7.24 -8.76
N LYS A 258 7.11 -6.01 -8.77
CA LYS A 258 8.36 -5.72 -8.06
C LYS A 258 8.07 -5.71 -6.56
N MET A 259 9.02 -6.20 -5.78
CA MET A 259 8.93 -6.12 -4.32
C MET A 259 8.63 -4.69 -3.89
N GLY A 260 7.55 -4.51 -3.13
CA GLY A 260 7.08 -3.19 -2.70
C GLY A 260 5.80 -2.67 -3.37
N ASP A 261 5.53 -3.12 -4.60
CA ASP A 261 4.35 -2.70 -5.37
C ASP A 261 3.06 -3.42 -4.89
N PHE A 262 2.93 -3.67 -3.58
CA PHE A 262 1.79 -4.37 -2.98
C PHE A 262 0.44 -3.65 -3.15
N HIS A 263 0.44 -2.39 -3.61
CA HIS A 263 -0.79 -1.70 -4.00
C HIS A 263 -1.48 -2.39 -5.19
N GLU A 264 -0.72 -3.13 -6.00
CA GLU A 264 -1.23 -3.91 -7.13
C GLU A 264 -2.12 -5.10 -6.71
N TRP A 265 -2.12 -5.48 -5.41
CA TRP A 265 -3.14 -6.40 -4.87
C TRP A 265 -4.56 -5.91 -5.20
N GLN A 266 -4.82 -4.59 -5.07
CA GLN A 266 -6.12 -4.01 -5.39
C GLN A 266 -6.50 -4.25 -6.86
N TRP A 267 -5.52 -4.15 -7.75
CA TRP A 267 -5.75 -4.33 -9.19
C TRP A 267 -5.98 -5.80 -9.55
N LEU A 268 -5.23 -6.73 -8.94
CA LEU A 268 -5.44 -8.16 -9.13
C LEU A 268 -6.80 -8.61 -8.55
N PHE A 269 -7.20 -8.10 -7.37
CA PHE A 269 -8.53 -8.34 -6.80
C PHE A 269 -9.64 -7.80 -7.71
N LYS A 270 -9.46 -6.59 -8.27
CA LYS A 270 -10.41 -6.03 -9.24
C LYS A 270 -10.52 -6.92 -10.48
N TRP A 271 -9.39 -7.33 -11.05
CA TRP A 271 -9.36 -8.25 -12.19
C TRP A 271 -10.11 -9.56 -11.88
N ALA A 272 -9.87 -10.15 -10.71
CA ALA A 272 -10.50 -11.43 -10.32
C ALA A 272 -12.01 -11.29 -10.11
N ASN A 273 -12.47 -10.17 -9.55
CA ASN A 273 -13.89 -9.88 -9.38
C ASN A 273 -14.61 -9.59 -10.71
N GLU A 274 -13.95 -8.91 -11.64
CA GLU A 274 -14.49 -8.54 -12.95
C GLU A 274 -14.32 -9.66 -14.00
N SER A 275 -13.57 -10.72 -13.69
CA SER A 275 -13.30 -11.83 -14.62
C SER A 275 -14.60 -12.51 -15.08
N GLU A 276 -14.80 -12.67 -16.38
CA GLU A 276 -15.94 -13.42 -16.93
C GLU A 276 -15.76 -14.94 -16.79
N GLU A 277 -14.51 -15.41 -16.68
CA GLU A 277 -14.16 -16.83 -16.70
C GLU A 277 -13.91 -17.43 -15.31
N TYR A 278 -13.44 -16.62 -14.37
CA TYR A 278 -13.02 -17.07 -13.05
C TYR A 278 -13.77 -16.36 -11.93
N GLU A 279 -13.92 -17.02 -10.79
CA GLU A 279 -14.39 -16.45 -9.53
C GLU A 279 -13.37 -16.71 -8.42
N ILE A 280 -13.30 -15.80 -7.44
CA ILE A 280 -12.42 -15.95 -6.28
C ILE A 280 -12.86 -17.16 -5.45
N ALA A 281 -11.92 -18.04 -5.14
CA ALA A 281 -12.14 -19.31 -4.43
C ALA A 281 -11.25 -19.40 -3.18
N GLY A 282 -11.21 -18.32 -2.40
CA GLY A 282 -10.39 -18.20 -1.20
C GLY A 282 -10.84 -19.06 -0.03
N SER A 283 -10.06 -19.05 1.05
CA SER A 283 -10.32 -19.78 2.31
C SER A 283 -11.62 -19.34 3.02
N GLY A 284 -12.13 -18.15 2.70
CA GLY A 284 -13.31 -17.55 3.32
C GLY A 284 -13.04 -16.86 4.66
N THR A 285 -11.80 -16.84 5.13
CA THR A 285 -11.40 -16.16 6.37
C THR A 285 -10.38 -15.05 6.10
N PRO A 286 -10.51 -13.87 6.72
CA PRO A 286 -9.47 -12.85 6.66
C PRO A 286 -8.20 -13.20 7.45
N GLU A 287 -8.19 -14.29 8.22
CA GLU A 287 -7.03 -14.64 9.08
C GLU A 287 -5.79 -15.09 8.30
N ASP A 288 -5.95 -15.57 7.06
CA ASP A 288 -4.90 -16.07 6.17
C ASP A 288 -4.91 -15.36 4.81
N MET A 289 -5.32 -14.08 4.81
CA MET A 289 -5.55 -13.30 3.59
C MET A 289 -6.53 -13.97 2.60
N TYR A 290 -7.54 -14.66 3.08
CA TYR A 290 -8.49 -15.41 2.25
C TYR A 290 -7.80 -16.49 1.39
N GLY A 291 -6.68 -17.05 1.87
CA GLY A 291 -5.86 -18.01 1.14
C GLY A 291 -5.01 -17.42 0.02
N CYS A 292 -4.88 -16.08 -0.05
CA CYS A 292 -3.96 -15.42 -0.96
C CYS A 292 -2.51 -15.66 -0.53
N LEU A 293 -1.61 -15.74 -1.50
CA LEU A 293 -0.19 -16.01 -1.27
C LEU A 293 0.68 -14.98 -2.00
N GLU A 294 1.84 -14.69 -1.43
CA GLU A 294 2.93 -13.95 -2.06
C GLU A 294 4.03 -14.97 -2.37
N GLU A 295 4.19 -15.38 -3.62
CA GLU A 295 5.29 -16.28 -4.00
C GLU A 295 6.55 -15.48 -4.29
N HIS A 296 7.59 -15.72 -3.50
CA HIS A 296 8.89 -15.09 -3.66
C HIS A 296 9.65 -15.77 -4.81
N LEU A 297 9.69 -15.10 -5.96
CA LEU A 297 10.22 -15.68 -7.19
C LEU A 297 11.73 -15.93 -7.09
N ASN A 298 12.17 -17.06 -7.65
CA ASN A 298 13.57 -17.49 -7.65
C ASN A 298 14.21 -17.55 -6.24
N PHE A 299 13.42 -17.82 -5.19
CA PHE A 299 13.95 -17.98 -3.83
C PHE A 299 15.13 -18.97 -3.77
N TYR A 300 15.07 -20.05 -4.55
CA TYR A 300 16.15 -21.01 -4.76
C TYR A 300 17.51 -20.36 -5.05
N GLY A 301 17.57 -19.39 -5.97
CA GLY A 301 18.81 -18.69 -6.33
C GLY A 301 19.21 -17.70 -5.24
N HIS A 302 18.27 -16.88 -4.81
CA HIS A 302 18.53 -15.80 -3.86
C HIS A 302 19.04 -16.31 -2.50
N ILE A 303 18.52 -17.44 -2.00
CA ILE A 303 18.96 -18.00 -0.73
C ILE A 303 20.37 -18.61 -0.79
N GLN A 304 20.83 -19.03 -1.97
CA GLN A 304 22.19 -19.55 -2.15
C GLN A 304 23.25 -18.45 -2.21
N GLU A 305 22.87 -17.28 -2.71
CA GLU A 305 23.75 -16.11 -2.81
C GLU A 305 23.86 -15.34 -1.49
N THR A 306 22.94 -15.60 -0.55
CA THR A 306 22.84 -14.90 0.73
C THR A 306 23.43 -15.75 1.85
N THR A 307 24.50 -15.29 2.51
CA THR A 307 25.18 -16.06 3.56
C THR A 307 24.55 -15.94 4.95
N GLU A 308 23.87 -14.82 5.22
CA GLU A 308 23.20 -14.53 6.49
C GLU A 308 21.98 -13.64 6.26
N GLY A 309 21.02 -13.67 7.19
CA GLY A 309 19.80 -12.87 7.09
C GLY A 309 18.84 -13.38 6.01
N GLU A 310 17.89 -12.51 5.67
CA GLU A 310 16.94 -12.75 4.58
C GLU A 310 17.55 -12.41 3.22
N PRO A 311 17.29 -13.24 2.19
CA PRO A 311 17.68 -12.91 0.84
C PRO A 311 16.90 -11.71 0.30
N GLU A 312 17.58 -10.85 -0.47
CA GLU A 312 16.89 -9.83 -1.25
C GLU A 312 16.17 -10.46 -2.43
N ILE A 313 14.85 -10.27 -2.48
CA ILE A 313 13.99 -10.84 -3.50
C ILE A 313 13.32 -9.69 -4.24
N PRO A 314 13.73 -9.39 -5.49
CA PRO A 314 13.30 -8.20 -6.20
C PRO A 314 11.89 -8.31 -6.79
N GLN A 315 11.35 -9.52 -6.92
CA GLN A 315 10.06 -9.79 -7.55
C GLN A 315 9.30 -10.87 -6.80
N LEU A 316 7.98 -10.73 -6.80
CA LEU A 316 7.07 -11.71 -6.21
C LEU A 316 5.81 -11.84 -7.07
N ASP A 317 5.21 -13.02 -7.05
CA ASP A 317 3.89 -13.24 -7.60
C ASP A 317 2.84 -13.03 -6.51
N LEU A 318 1.87 -12.15 -6.77
CA LEU A 318 0.62 -12.07 -6.02
C LEU A 318 -0.31 -13.17 -6.52
N LEU A 319 -0.81 -13.99 -5.62
CA LEU A 319 -1.61 -15.17 -5.96
C LEU A 319 -2.98 -15.09 -5.29
N ILE A 320 -4.05 -14.95 -6.10
CA ILE A 320 -5.44 -15.07 -5.63
C ILE A 320 -5.97 -16.46 -5.99
N PRO A 321 -6.47 -17.26 -5.03
CA PRO A 321 -7.17 -18.50 -5.33
C PRO A 321 -8.38 -18.24 -6.23
N VAL A 322 -8.49 -18.96 -7.34
CA VAL A 322 -9.61 -18.84 -8.28
C VAL A 322 -10.12 -20.19 -8.74
N ARG A 323 -11.40 -20.23 -9.12
CA ARG A 323 -12.04 -21.37 -9.78
C ARG A 323 -12.73 -20.90 -11.05
N LYS A 324 -12.79 -21.77 -12.06
CA LYS A 324 -13.53 -21.49 -13.30
C LYS A 324 -15.03 -21.43 -13.02
N LYS A 325 -15.71 -20.40 -13.53
CA LYS A 325 -17.17 -20.25 -13.41
C LYS A 325 -17.88 -21.37 -14.19
N GLY A 326 -18.90 -21.96 -13.58
CA GLY A 326 -19.74 -22.99 -14.19
C GLY A 326 -19.08 -24.38 -14.32
N GLY A 327 -18.01 -24.65 -13.56
CA GLY A 327 -17.36 -25.96 -13.44
C GLY A 327 -17.86 -26.78 -12.27
#